data_AF-A0A2D1TVQ2-F1
#
_entry.id   AF-A0A2D1TVQ2-F1
#
_cell.length_a   1.000
_cell.length_b   1.000
_cell.length_c   1.000
_cell.angle_alpha   90.00
_cell.angle_beta   90.00
_cell.angle_gamma   90.00
#
_symmetry.space_group_name_H-M   'P 1'
#
loop_
_entity.id
_entity.type
_entity.pdbx_description
1 polymer ?
#
loop_
_entity_poly.entity_id
_entity_poly.type
_entity_poly.pdbx_seq_one_letter_code
_entity_poly.pdbx_strand_id
1 'polypeptide(L)'
;MDWGVELSSLFLSIWYPIFIAPYVLALAYYASLESMYMRINVVGENLPTKEFINIAIALFPNFRYIRHFNGWNAHEYLECCKPPEKASCLAAFKYEVDAAAANADAKVKRFESGKGRSGFDEDGIWFDWTYLEEMKSFLWTIASLENQRWMESGAYSSLDEAFNRFLPNGCNGSLLLSRGKDAYVCWAINPSGFVFAVGSRDGAFPSMKYEGDRCPITDGADMLSEFVDDNGDADSQLKNWHFSFYNGKSYL
;
A
#
# COMPACT_ATOMS: atom_id res chain seq x y z
N MET A 1 -54.64 11.75 17.21
CA MET A 1 -53.40 11.84 16.43
C MET A 1 -53.02 13.31 16.43
N ASP A 2 -51.97 13.67 17.17
CA ASP A 2 -51.61 15.06 17.40
C ASP A 2 -50.67 15.53 16.28
N TRP A 3 -51.30 15.95 15.19
CA TRP A 3 -50.64 16.36 13.96
C TRP A 3 -49.54 17.42 14.18
N GLY A 4 -49.64 18.24 15.23
CA GLY A 4 -48.64 19.27 15.57
C GLY A 4 -47.32 18.69 16.08
N VAL A 5 -47.36 17.61 16.87
CA VAL A 5 -46.16 16.94 17.39
C VAL A 5 -45.46 16.19 16.26
N GLU A 6 -46.21 15.48 15.42
CA GLU A 6 -45.66 14.78 14.24
C GLU A 6 -45.04 15.76 13.23
N LEU A 7 -45.69 16.89 12.93
CA LEU A 7 -45.12 17.95 12.07
C LEU A 7 -43.85 18.56 12.67
N SER A 8 -43.81 18.81 13.98
CA SER A 8 -42.62 19.35 14.64
C SER A 8 -41.42 18.39 14.61
N SER A 9 -41.66 17.10 14.76
CA SER A 9 -40.62 16.06 14.69
C SER A 9 -40.09 15.84 13.27
N LEU A 10 -40.96 15.90 12.25
CA LEU A 10 -40.59 15.88 10.83
C LEU A 10 -39.83 17.14 10.43
N PHE A 11 -40.25 18.28 10.97
CA PHE A 11 -39.55 19.54 10.76
C PHE A 11 -38.13 19.47 11.37
N LEU A 12 -37.99 19.05 12.63
CA LEU A 12 -36.67 18.91 13.25
C LEU A 12 -35.77 17.88 12.53
N SER A 13 -36.30 16.75 12.08
CA SER A 13 -35.50 15.72 11.40
C SER A 13 -35.06 16.09 9.99
N ILE A 14 -35.82 16.94 9.29
CA ILE A 14 -35.49 17.43 7.93
C ILE A 14 -34.63 18.70 8.00
N TRP A 15 -34.97 19.65 8.86
CA TRP A 15 -34.28 20.94 8.93
C TRP A 15 -32.93 20.87 9.63
N TYR A 16 -32.76 19.99 10.63
CA TYR A 16 -31.50 19.85 11.34
C TYR A 16 -30.34 19.42 10.41
N PRO A 17 -30.47 18.38 9.56
CA PRO A 17 -29.45 18.06 8.54
C PRO A 17 -29.26 19.18 7.51
N ILE A 18 -30.33 19.87 7.10
CA ILE A 18 -30.24 20.95 6.10
C ILE A 18 -29.40 22.12 6.60
N PHE A 19 -29.51 22.49 7.88
CA PHE A 19 -28.72 23.58 8.45
C PHE A 19 -27.33 23.15 8.94
N ILE A 20 -27.20 21.92 9.43
CA ILE A 20 -25.93 21.44 10.00
C ILE A 20 -25.00 20.91 8.93
N ALA A 21 -25.50 20.25 7.87
CA ALA A 21 -24.62 19.73 6.83
C ALA A 21 -23.77 20.83 6.16
N PRO A 22 -24.31 22.01 5.79
CA PRO A 22 -23.49 23.11 5.27
C PRO A 22 -22.45 23.59 6.28
N TYR A 23 -22.79 23.66 7.56
CA TYR A 23 -21.87 24.07 8.62
C TYR A 23 -20.74 23.05 8.82
N VAL A 24 -21.07 21.75 8.87
CA VAL A 24 -20.09 20.67 8.97
C VAL A 24 -19.20 20.62 7.74
N LEU A 25 -19.74 20.81 6.54
CA LEU A 25 -18.95 20.89 5.30
C LEU A 25 -18.01 22.10 5.31
N ALA A 26 -18.48 23.27 5.77
CA ALA A 26 -17.65 24.45 5.90
C ALA A 26 -16.51 24.24 6.91
N LEU A 27 -16.79 23.60 8.06
CA LEU A 27 -15.77 23.25 9.05
C LEU A 27 -14.77 22.22 8.51
N ALA A 28 -15.24 21.17 7.83
CA ALA A 28 -14.38 20.18 7.21
C ALA A 28 -13.47 20.81 6.14
N TYR A 29 -14.00 21.77 5.38
CA TYR A 29 -13.25 22.53 4.39
C TYR A 29 -12.20 23.42 5.03
N TYR A 30 -12.56 24.15 6.08
CA TYR A 30 -11.62 24.95 6.85
C TYR A 30 -10.47 24.10 7.42
N ALA A 31 -10.80 22.98 8.07
CA ALA A 31 -9.80 22.06 8.61
C ALA A 31 -8.88 21.47 7.53
N SER A 32 -9.43 21.18 6.34
CA SER A 32 -8.65 20.68 5.20
C SER A 32 -7.68 21.73 4.68
N LEU A 33 -8.10 23.00 4.61
CA LEU A 33 -7.24 24.12 4.22
C LEU A 33 -6.14 24.38 5.25
N GLU A 34 -6.44 24.32 6.54
CA GLU A 34 -5.45 24.47 7.60
C GLU A 34 -4.39 23.36 7.51
N SER A 35 -4.83 22.11 7.29
CA SER A 35 -3.93 20.98 7.06
C SER A 35 -3.05 21.17 5.81
N MET A 36 -3.61 21.72 4.72
CA MET A 36 -2.85 22.07 3.51
C MET A 36 -1.82 23.15 3.78
N TYR A 37 -2.19 24.20 4.51
CA TYR A 37 -1.30 25.28 4.91
C TYR A 37 -0.11 24.76 5.72
N MET A 38 -0.35 23.87 6.69
CA MET A 38 0.73 23.22 7.44
C MET A 38 1.67 22.43 6.52
N ARG A 39 1.14 21.63 5.59
CA ARG A 39 1.96 20.85 4.63
C ARG A 39 2.83 21.72 3.73
N ILE A 40 2.34 22.89 3.33
CA ILE A 40 3.11 23.85 2.53
C ILE A 40 4.26 24.42 3.36
N ASN A 41 3.97 24.84 4.59
CA ASN A 41 4.96 25.44 5.47
C ASN A 41 6.08 24.48 5.93
N VAL A 42 5.87 23.16 5.89
CA VAL A 42 6.91 22.16 6.21
C VAL A 42 8.13 22.30 5.29
N VAL A 43 7.94 22.75 4.04
CA VAL A 43 9.03 22.94 3.06
C VAL A 43 9.69 24.33 3.21
N GLY A 44 9.25 25.13 4.18
CA GLY A 44 9.80 26.47 4.45
C GLY A 44 9.30 27.56 3.50
N GLU A 45 8.32 27.26 2.64
CA GLU A 45 7.71 28.24 1.76
C GLU A 45 6.63 29.03 2.48
N ASN A 46 6.91 30.30 2.76
CA ASN A 46 5.88 31.23 3.21
C ASN A 46 5.04 31.68 2.02
N LEU A 47 3.96 30.95 1.73
CA LEU A 47 3.08 31.27 0.63
C LEU A 47 2.30 32.56 0.92
N PRO A 48 2.30 33.57 0.02
CA PRO A 48 1.53 34.79 0.23
C PRO A 48 0.04 34.47 0.38
N THR A 49 -0.64 35.10 1.35
CA THR A 49 -2.05 34.82 1.66
C THR A 49 -2.96 34.92 0.44
N LYS A 50 -2.67 35.85 -0.48
CA LYS A 50 -3.42 36.02 -1.73
C LYS A 50 -3.31 34.79 -2.65
N GLU A 51 -2.11 34.23 -2.80
CA GLU A 51 -1.88 33.05 -3.63
C GLU A 51 -2.50 31.81 -2.98
N PHE A 52 -2.45 31.71 -1.65
CA PHE A 52 -3.11 30.62 -0.91
C PHE A 52 -4.62 30.64 -1.14
N ILE A 53 -5.25 31.81 -1.09
CA ILE A 53 -6.69 31.97 -1.39
C ILE A 53 -6.98 31.56 -2.84
N ASN A 54 -6.15 31.95 -3.80
CA ASN A 54 -6.33 31.55 -5.21
C ASN A 54 -6.27 30.03 -5.39
N ILE A 55 -5.29 29.37 -4.75
CA ILE A 55 -5.18 27.90 -4.76
C ILE A 55 -6.40 27.27 -4.08
N ALA A 56 -6.79 27.74 -2.90
CA ALA A 56 -7.94 27.22 -2.16
C ALA A 56 -9.24 27.26 -3.00
N ILE A 57 -9.51 28.40 -3.64
CA ILE A 57 -10.67 28.57 -4.54
C ILE A 57 -10.55 27.65 -5.76
N ALA A 58 -9.35 27.54 -6.35
CA ALA A 58 -9.15 26.71 -7.53
C ALA A 58 -9.29 25.21 -7.23
N LEU A 59 -8.95 24.76 -6.03
CA LEU A 59 -9.08 23.35 -5.62
C LEU A 59 -10.47 23.01 -5.07
N PHE A 60 -11.27 24.00 -4.69
CA PHE A 60 -12.69 23.80 -4.36
C PHE A 60 -13.48 23.29 -5.58
N PRO A 61 -14.47 22.38 -5.41
CA PRO A 61 -14.99 21.80 -4.17
C PRO A 61 -14.36 20.46 -3.75
N ASN A 62 -13.36 19.95 -4.48
CA ASN A 62 -12.90 18.59 -4.28
C ASN A 62 -11.81 18.51 -3.19
N PHE A 63 -12.20 17.97 -2.03
CA PHE A 63 -11.32 17.75 -0.88
C PHE A 63 -10.08 16.91 -1.20
N ARG A 64 -10.16 16.01 -2.19
CA ARG A 64 -9.03 15.17 -2.62
C ARG A 64 -7.85 16.02 -3.05
N TYR A 65 -8.09 17.08 -3.84
CA TYR A 65 -7.03 17.96 -4.32
C TYR A 65 -6.35 18.69 -3.16
N ILE A 66 -7.13 19.19 -2.20
CA ILE A 66 -6.61 19.90 -1.01
C ILE A 66 -5.77 18.97 -0.14
N ARG A 67 -6.21 17.72 0.03
CA ARG A 67 -5.51 16.70 0.82
C ARG A 67 -4.12 16.38 0.26
N HIS A 68 -3.97 16.33 -1.06
CA HIS A 68 -2.72 15.96 -1.72
C HIS A 68 -1.82 17.14 -2.10
N PHE A 69 -2.32 18.38 -1.98
CA PHE A 69 -1.49 19.56 -2.23
C PHE A 69 -0.46 19.75 -1.11
N ASN A 70 0.80 19.95 -1.49
CA ASN A 70 1.96 20.03 -0.59
C ASN A 70 2.86 21.23 -0.96
N GLY A 71 3.95 21.41 -0.21
CA GLY A 71 4.90 22.51 -0.44
C GLY A 71 5.60 22.47 -1.81
N TRP A 72 5.83 21.29 -2.39
CA TRP A 72 6.44 21.17 -3.72
C TRP A 72 5.51 21.71 -4.82
N ASN A 73 4.22 21.35 -4.76
CA ASN A 73 3.23 21.84 -5.73
C ASN A 73 2.99 23.36 -5.57
N ALA A 74 3.12 23.86 -4.34
CA ALA A 74 3.12 25.29 -4.05
C ALA A 74 4.31 26.00 -4.69
N HIS A 75 5.51 25.42 -4.62
CA HIS A 75 6.72 25.95 -5.24
C HIS A 75 6.54 26.09 -6.75
N GLU A 76 6.16 25.01 -7.44
CA GLU A 76 5.92 25.02 -8.89
C GLU A 76 4.86 26.04 -9.31
N TYR A 77 3.80 26.19 -8.50
CA TYR A 77 2.78 27.19 -8.72
C TYR A 77 3.31 28.63 -8.58
N LEU A 78 4.23 28.88 -7.66
CA LEU A 78 4.83 30.20 -7.44
C LEU A 78 5.87 30.56 -8.50
N GLU A 79 6.57 29.58 -9.08
CA GLU A 79 7.49 29.80 -10.21
C GLU A 79 6.76 30.28 -11.49
N CYS A 80 5.48 29.93 -11.64
CA CYS A 80 4.66 30.37 -12.75
C CYS A 80 4.41 31.89 -12.70
N CYS A 81 4.91 32.62 -13.70
CA CYS A 81 4.85 34.08 -13.73
C CYS A 81 3.47 34.60 -14.17
N LYS A 82 2.80 33.91 -15.11
CA LYS A 82 1.55 34.39 -15.71
C LYS A 82 0.32 33.66 -15.17
N PRO A 83 -0.84 34.34 -15.03
CA PRO A 83 -2.11 33.70 -14.67
C PRO A 83 -2.48 32.43 -15.46
N PRO A 84 -2.33 32.37 -16.81
CA PRO A 84 -2.60 31.13 -17.55
C PRO A 84 -1.63 29.98 -17.21
N GLU A 85 -0.36 30.28 -16.92
CA GLU A 85 0.64 29.26 -16.54
C GLU A 85 0.28 28.67 -15.17
N LYS A 86 -0.10 29.52 -14.22
CA LYS A 86 -0.63 29.12 -12.90
C LYS A 86 -1.86 28.23 -13.01
N ALA A 87 -2.80 28.57 -13.90
CA ALA A 87 -3.99 27.76 -14.14
C ALA A 87 -3.63 26.39 -14.75
N SER A 88 -2.67 26.36 -15.68
CA SER A 88 -2.18 25.12 -16.29
C SER A 88 -1.47 24.21 -15.28
N CYS A 89 -0.66 24.78 -14.38
CA CYS A 89 0.01 24.07 -13.30
C CYS A 89 -1.02 23.36 -12.39
N LEU A 90 -2.05 24.10 -11.93
CA LEU A 90 -3.11 23.50 -11.11
C LEU A 90 -3.94 22.47 -11.88
N ALA A 91 -4.15 22.65 -13.19
CA ALA A 91 -4.85 21.67 -14.01
C ALA A 91 -4.05 20.36 -14.16
N ALA A 92 -2.74 20.45 -14.37
CA ALA A 92 -1.84 19.29 -14.41
C ALA A 92 -1.85 18.55 -13.07
N PHE A 93 -1.72 19.27 -11.94
CA PHE A 93 -1.82 18.68 -10.61
C PHE A 93 -3.16 17.95 -10.39
N LYS A 94 -4.30 18.56 -10.76
CA LYS A 94 -5.61 17.89 -10.65
C LYS A 94 -5.66 16.61 -11.48
N TYR A 95 -5.16 16.66 -12.71
CA TYR A 95 -5.10 15.49 -13.59
C TYR A 95 -4.26 14.37 -12.97
N GLU A 96 -3.10 14.67 -12.39
CA GLU A 96 -2.26 13.68 -11.71
C GLU A 96 -2.97 13.05 -10.51
N VAL A 97 -3.63 13.87 -9.68
CA VAL A 97 -4.39 13.37 -8.52
C VAL A 97 -5.57 12.50 -8.96
N ASP A 98 -6.28 12.89 -10.01
CA ASP A 98 -7.41 12.12 -10.55
C ASP A 98 -6.93 10.81 -11.20
N ALA A 99 -5.81 10.83 -11.93
CA ALA A 99 -5.20 9.63 -12.49
C ALA A 99 -4.72 8.68 -11.40
N ALA A 100 -4.05 9.19 -10.36
CA ALA A 100 -3.62 8.40 -9.21
C ALA A 100 -4.81 7.77 -8.47
N ALA A 101 -5.89 8.53 -8.28
CA ALA A 101 -7.11 8.02 -7.67
C ALA A 101 -7.81 6.98 -8.53
N ALA A 102 -7.91 7.19 -9.85
CA ALA A 102 -8.48 6.21 -10.77
C ALA A 102 -7.67 4.90 -10.77
N ASN A 103 -6.34 4.99 -10.71
CA ASN A 103 -5.47 3.82 -10.59
C ASN A 103 -5.66 3.09 -9.25
N ALA A 104 -5.80 3.83 -8.14
CA ALA A 104 -6.08 3.24 -6.83
C ALA A 104 -7.45 2.57 -6.80
N ASP A 105 -8.49 3.20 -7.35
CA ASP A 105 -9.83 2.63 -7.47
C ASP A 105 -9.84 1.37 -8.35
N ALA A 106 -9.12 1.39 -9.47
CA ALA A 106 -8.96 0.23 -10.35
C ALA A 106 -8.23 -0.92 -9.65
N LYS A 107 -7.17 -0.62 -8.89
CA LYS A 107 -6.45 -1.60 -8.07
C LYS A 107 -7.37 -2.24 -7.02
N VAL A 108 -8.14 -1.44 -6.29
CA VAL A 108 -9.10 -1.95 -5.29
C VAL A 108 -10.16 -2.82 -5.95
N LYS A 109 -10.72 -2.40 -7.08
CA LYS A 109 -11.69 -3.21 -7.84
C LYS A 109 -11.09 -4.52 -8.32
N ARG A 110 -9.85 -4.51 -8.83
CA ARG A 110 -9.11 -5.72 -9.22
C ARG A 110 -8.98 -6.67 -8.03
N PHE A 111 -8.59 -6.16 -6.86
CA PHE A 111 -8.41 -6.97 -5.66
C PHE A 111 -9.72 -7.59 -5.17
N GLU A 112 -10.78 -6.79 -5.09
CA GLU A 112 -12.11 -7.28 -4.69
C GLU A 112 -12.63 -8.34 -5.68
N SER A 113 -12.39 -8.17 -6.98
CA SER A 113 -12.82 -9.14 -8.01
C SER A 113 -12.03 -10.46 -8.01
N GLY A 114 -10.80 -10.44 -7.47
CA GLY A 114 -9.90 -11.58 -7.42
C GLY A 114 -9.96 -12.36 -6.11
N LYS A 115 -10.57 -11.79 -5.06
CA LYS A 115 -10.64 -12.39 -3.73
C LYS A 115 -11.14 -13.84 -3.74
N GLY A 116 -10.35 -14.74 -3.16
CA GLY A 116 -10.64 -16.17 -3.08
C GLY A 116 -10.51 -16.95 -4.39
N ARG A 117 -10.05 -16.33 -5.49
CA ARG A 117 -9.83 -17.01 -6.77
C ARG A 117 -8.38 -17.44 -6.90
N SER A 118 -8.17 -18.67 -7.36
CA SER A 118 -6.85 -19.17 -7.75
C SER A 118 -6.48 -18.75 -9.17
N GLY A 119 -5.19 -18.57 -9.42
CA GLY A 119 -4.63 -18.30 -10.74
C GLY A 119 -4.12 -16.87 -10.89
N PHE A 120 -3.62 -16.58 -12.09
CA PHE A 120 -3.04 -15.29 -12.44
C PHE A 120 -3.94 -14.51 -13.39
N ASP A 121 -3.90 -13.19 -13.27
CA ASP A 121 -4.46 -12.31 -14.28
C ASP A 121 -3.53 -12.15 -15.49
N GLU A 122 -3.98 -11.34 -16.47
CA GLU A 122 -3.28 -11.11 -17.73
C GLU A 122 -1.88 -10.50 -17.56
N ASP A 123 -1.63 -9.80 -16.44
CA ASP A 123 -0.32 -9.21 -16.14
C ASP A 123 0.63 -10.21 -15.45
N GLY A 124 0.14 -11.39 -15.08
CA GLY A 124 0.88 -12.40 -14.31
C GLY A 124 0.86 -12.15 -12.80
N ILE A 125 -0.11 -11.38 -12.30
CA ILE A 125 -0.29 -11.17 -10.86
C ILE A 125 -1.37 -12.11 -10.32
N TRP A 126 -1.15 -12.62 -9.11
CA TRP A 126 -2.08 -13.56 -8.48
C TRP A 126 -3.42 -12.92 -8.13
N PHE A 127 -4.52 -13.64 -8.38
CA PHE A 127 -5.88 -13.11 -8.16
C PHE A 127 -6.26 -12.90 -6.70
N ASP A 128 -5.87 -13.75 -5.76
CA ASP A 128 -6.26 -13.59 -4.35
C ASP A 128 -5.17 -12.91 -3.53
N TRP A 129 -5.36 -11.61 -3.33
CA TRP A 129 -4.42 -10.70 -2.71
C TRP A 129 -4.49 -10.71 -1.17
N THR A 130 -5.49 -11.37 -0.59
CA THR A 130 -5.93 -11.19 0.81
C THR A 130 -4.79 -11.30 1.83
N TYR A 131 -3.87 -12.24 1.62
CA TYR A 131 -2.77 -12.52 2.56
C TYR A 131 -1.39 -12.21 1.99
N LEU A 132 -1.29 -11.75 0.74
CA LEU A 132 0.00 -11.72 0.04
C LEU A 132 0.98 -10.71 0.66
N GLU A 133 0.51 -9.54 1.09
CA GLU A 133 1.36 -8.54 1.76
C GLU A 133 1.82 -8.99 3.15
N GLU A 134 0.92 -9.65 3.89
CA GLU A 134 1.22 -10.21 5.21
C GLU A 134 2.25 -11.36 5.09
N MET A 135 2.09 -12.22 4.08
CA MET A 135 3.05 -13.28 3.76
C MET A 135 4.44 -12.73 3.42
N LYS A 136 4.53 -11.67 2.61
CA LYS A 136 5.81 -11.01 2.35
C LYS A 136 6.46 -10.48 3.62
N SER A 137 5.69 -9.76 4.42
CA SER A 137 6.17 -9.16 5.67
C SER A 137 6.64 -10.24 6.66
N PHE A 138 5.90 -11.35 6.74
CA PHE A 138 6.28 -12.55 7.47
C PHE A 138 7.62 -13.13 7.00
N LEU A 139 7.77 -13.39 5.70
CA LEU A 139 8.99 -13.99 5.15
C LEU A 139 10.21 -13.07 5.32
N TRP A 140 10.03 -11.75 5.16
CA TRP A 140 11.09 -10.78 5.45
C TRP A 140 11.52 -10.79 6.93
N THR A 141 10.57 -10.98 7.84
CA THR A 141 10.85 -11.10 9.28
C THR A 141 11.69 -12.34 9.56
N ILE A 142 11.29 -13.50 9.02
CA ILE A 142 12.05 -14.75 9.19
C ILE A 142 13.44 -14.63 8.55
N ALA A 143 13.56 -14.11 7.33
CA ALA A 143 14.85 -13.93 6.67
C ALA A 143 15.80 -13.03 7.46
N SER A 144 15.28 -11.96 8.07
CA SER A 144 16.08 -11.05 8.91
C SER A 144 16.58 -11.75 10.17
N LEU A 145 15.73 -12.56 10.82
CA LEU A 145 16.10 -13.34 12.00
C LEU A 145 17.13 -14.42 11.69
N GLU A 146 16.97 -15.17 10.59
CA GLU A 146 17.95 -16.17 10.16
C GLU A 146 19.30 -15.55 9.81
N ASN A 147 19.29 -14.40 9.13
CA ASN A 147 20.53 -13.69 8.81
C ASN A 147 21.26 -13.21 10.08
N GLN A 148 20.53 -12.72 11.08
CA GLN A 148 21.12 -12.38 12.37
C GLN A 148 21.74 -13.62 13.04
N ARG A 149 21.06 -14.77 13.02
CA ARG A 149 21.55 -16.02 13.60
C ARG A 149 22.81 -16.55 12.92
N TRP A 150 22.85 -16.43 11.59
CA TRP A 150 24.04 -16.72 10.81
C TRP A 150 25.22 -15.85 11.23
N MET A 151 25.03 -14.53 11.36
CA MET A 151 26.10 -13.62 11.79
C MET A 151 26.60 -13.90 13.20
N GLU A 152 25.73 -14.36 14.11
CA GLU A 152 26.10 -14.67 15.50
C GLU A 152 26.83 -16.00 15.66
N SER A 153 26.47 -17.01 14.86
CA SER A 153 26.84 -18.41 15.13
C SER A 153 27.43 -19.17 13.94
N GLY A 154 27.40 -18.60 12.74
CA GLY A 154 27.81 -19.28 11.50
C GLY A 154 26.89 -20.43 11.09
N ALA A 155 25.67 -20.47 11.64
CA ALA A 155 24.67 -21.49 11.34
C ALA A 155 23.25 -20.91 11.43
N TYR A 156 22.35 -21.40 10.57
CA TYR A 156 20.93 -21.12 10.66
C TYR A 156 20.26 -21.87 11.81
N SER A 157 19.12 -21.38 12.29
CA SER A 157 18.47 -21.89 13.50
C SER A 157 17.04 -22.36 13.24
N SER A 158 16.49 -23.25 14.07
CA SER A 158 15.08 -23.60 13.98
C SER A 158 14.25 -22.50 14.63
N LEU A 159 13.76 -21.55 13.83
CA LEU A 159 12.90 -20.44 14.28
C LEU A 159 11.43 -20.85 14.46
N ASP A 160 11.14 -22.08 14.89
CA ASP A 160 9.78 -22.65 14.91
C ASP A 160 8.77 -21.81 15.71
N GLU A 161 9.19 -21.23 16.85
CA GLU A 161 8.32 -20.37 17.66
C GLU A 161 7.98 -19.06 16.94
N ALA A 162 8.99 -18.42 16.33
CA ALA A 162 8.77 -17.19 15.56
C ALA A 162 7.94 -17.49 14.30
N PHE A 163 8.23 -18.60 13.62
CA PHE A 163 7.48 -19.07 12.46
C PHE A 163 5.99 -19.21 12.78
N ASN A 164 5.65 -19.98 13.82
CA ASN A 164 4.26 -20.21 14.22
C ASN A 164 3.55 -18.94 14.70
N ARG A 165 4.30 -17.98 15.25
CA ARG A 165 3.74 -16.72 15.75
C ARG A 165 3.47 -15.70 14.64
N PHE A 166 4.32 -15.66 13.61
CA PHE A 166 4.24 -14.65 12.55
C PHE A 166 3.54 -15.15 11.28
N LEU A 167 3.32 -16.46 11.13
CA LEU A 167 2.57 -17.01 10.00
C LEU A 167 1.14 -16.40 9.98
N PRO A 168 0.70 -15.80 8.86
CA PRO A 168 -0.62 -15.20 8.77
C PRO A 168 -1.74 -16.23 9.04
N ASN A 169 -2.76 -15.80 9.78
CA ASN A 169 -3.89 -16.68 10.14
C ASN A 169 -4.63 -17.15 8.87
N GLY A 170 -4.68 -18.47 8.67
CA GLY A 170 -5.31 -19.09 7.50
C GLY A 170 -4.32 -19.46 6.38
N CYS A 171 -3.06 -19.02 6.47
CA CYS A 171 -1.99 -19.52 5.63
C CYS A 171 -1.36 -20.78 6.24
N ASN A 172 -0.80 -21.63 5.38
CA ASN A 172 0.08 -22.72 5.78
C ASN A 172 1.53 -22.39 5.40
N GLY A 173 2.50 -23.13 5.91
CA GLY A 173 3.90 -22.93 5.55
C GLY A 173 4.81 -23.94 6.21
N SER A 174 6.10 -23.84 5.89
CA SER A 174 7.14 -24.59 6.58
C SER A 174 8.46 -23.83 6.57
N LEU A 175 9.28 -24.06 7.60
CA LEU A 175 10.68 -23.67 7.69
C LEU A 175 11.52 -24.95 7.70
N LEU A 176 12.40 -25.09 6.72
CA LEU A 176 13.26 -26.24 6.54
C LEU A 176 14.73 -25.81 6.60
N LEU A 177 15.54 -26.61 7.28
CA LEU A 177 16.99 -26.41 7.38
C LEU A 177 17.71 -27.56 6.68
N SER A 178 18.81 -27.24 6.02
CA SER A 178 19.78 -28.24 5.59
C SER A 178 20.35 -29.00 6.80
N ARG A 179 20.80 -30.24 6.59
CA ARG A 179 21.44 -31.07 7.64
C ARG A 179 22.64 -30.38 8.30
N GLY A 180 23.38 -29.57 7.53
CA GLY A 180 24.53 -28.80 7.99
C GLY A 180 24.17 -27.45 8.63
N LYS A 181 22.90 -27.04 8.58
CA LYS A 181 22.42 -25.69 8.96
C LYS A 181 23.12 -24.56 8.21
N ASP A 182 23.63 -24.88 7.03
CA ASP A 182 24.29 -24.02 6.05
C ASP A 182 23.30 -23.41 5.04
N ALA A 183 22.09 -23.95 4.96
CA ALA A 183 20.99 -23.39 4.16
C ALA A 183 19.65 -23.49 4.88
N TYR A 184 18.76 -22.54 4.60
CA TYR A 184 17.37 -22.57 5.04
C TYR A 184 16.42 -22.25 3.88
N VAL A 185 15.19 -22.76 3.99
CA VAL A 185 14.06 -22.43 3.14
C VAL A 185 12.84 -22.18 4.01
N CYS A 186 12.21 -21.04 3.85
CA CYS A 186 10.95 -20.70 4.49
C CYS A 186 9.92 -20.38 3.40
N TRP A 187 8.76 -21.03 3.45
CA TRP A 187 7.66 -20.74 2.51
C TRP A 187 6.34 -20.60 3.24
N ALA A 188 5.45 -19.82 2.64
CA ALA A 188 4.06 -19.66 3.05
C ALA A 188 3.14 -19.84 1.83
N ILE A 189 1.99 -20.48 2.04
CA ILE A 189 0.94 -20.68 1.05
C ILE A 189 -0.36 -20.07 1.56
N ASN A 190 -1.04 -19.30 0.71
CA ASN A 190 -2.36 -18.75 1.03
C ASN A 190 -3.49 -19.78 0.76
N PRO A 191 -4.72 -19.55 1.26
CA PRO A 191 -5.85 -20.44 1.01
C PRO A 191 -6.17 -20.69 -0.46
N SER A 192 -5.86 -19.74 -1.34
CA SER A 192 -6.09 -19.88 -2.79
C SER A 192 -5.02 -20.69 -3.52
N GLY A 193 -3.91 -21.05 -2.84
CA GLY A 193 -2.84 -21.89 -3.38
C GLY A 193 -1.57 -21.17 -3.82
N PHE A 194 -1.48 -19.85 -3.65
CA PHE A 194 -0.27 -19.10 -4.00
C PHE A 194 0.80 -19.21 -2.94
N VAL A 195 2.04 -19.41 -3.39
CA VAL A 195 3.20 -19.63 -2.54
C VAL A 195 4.19 -18.49 -2.72
N PHE A 196 4.65 -17.94 -1.60
CA PHE A 196 5.88 -17.17 -1.52
C PHE A 196 6.91 -17.95 -0.70
N ALA A 197 8.17 -17.90 -1.11
CA ALA A 197 9.25 -18.46 -0.33
C ALA A 197 10.52 -17.60 -0.38
N VAL A 198 11.31 -17.71 0.68
CA VAL A 198 12.65 -17.14 0.80
C VAL A 198 13.60 -18.22 1.26
N GLY A 199 14.84 -18.16 0.79
CA GLY A 199 15.86 -19.09 1.20
C GLY A 199 17.24 -18.49 1.04
N SER A 200 18.20 -19.00 1.79
CA SER A 200 19.59 -18.58 1.66
C SER A 200 20.52 -19.71 2.02
N ARG A 201 21.74 -19.64 1.48
CA ARG A 201 22.86 -20.55 1.70
C ARG A 201 24.07 -19.74 2.13
N ASP A 202 24.85 -20.27 3.07
CA ASP A 202 26.13 -19.73 3.52
C ASP A 202 26.09 -18.23 3.93
N GLY A 203 24.96 -17.78 4.48
CA GLY A 203 24.75 -16.38 4.86
C GLY A 203 24.58 -15.39 3.71
N ALA A 204 24.25 -15.85 2.50
CA ALA A 204 24.01 -14.97 1.37
C ALA A 204 22.86 -13.99 1.66
N PHE A 205 23.13 -12.69 1.48
CA PHE A 205 22.15 -11.62 1.61
C PHE A 205 22.31 -10.64 0.43
N PRO A 206 21.21 -10.22 -0.24
CA PRO A 206 19.81 -10.57 0.01
C PRO A 206 19.52 -12.06 -0.22
N SER A 207 18.51 -12.59 0.49
CA SER A 207 18.06 -13.97 0.34
C SER A 207 17.47 -14.21 -1.05
N MET A 208 17.62 -15.44 -1.55
CA MET A 208 16.95 -15.90 -2.76
C MET A 208 15.45 -15.99 -2.52
N LYS A 209 14.66 -15.82 -3.58
CA LYS A 209 13.20 -15.74 -3.52
C LYS A 209 12.55 -16.72 -4.48
N TYR A 210 11.30 -17.08 -4.19
CA TYR A 210 10.46 -17.90 -5.03
C TYR A 210 9.01 -17.42 -4.95
N GLU A 211 8.29 -17.50 -6.06
CA GLU A 211 6.85 -17.31 -6.13
C GLU A 211 6.23 -18.33 -7.10
N GLY A 212 5.02 -18.81 -6.80
CA GLY A 212 4.38 -19.81 -7.65
C GLY A 212 3.04 -20.31 -7.14
N ASP A 213 2.43 -21.22 -7.89
CA ASP A 213 1.16 -21.90 -7.59
C ASP A 213 1.35 -23.28 -6.95
N ARG A 214 2.59 -23.63 -6.61
CA ARG A 214 2.97 -24.89 -5.97
C ARG A 214 4.03 -24.66 -4.92
N CYS A 215 4.14 -25.59 -3.97
CA CYS A 215 5.22 -25.55 -2.99
C CYS A 215 6.57 -25.78 -3.69
N PRO A 216 7.65 -25.11 -3.23
CA PRO A 216 8.98 -25.36 -3.76
C PRO A 216 9.41 -26.79 -3.48
N ILE A 217 10.13 -27.40 -4.43
CA ILE A 217 10.68 -28.75 -4.25
C ILE A 217 11.92 -28.67 -3.36
N THR A 218 11.81 -29.14 -2.12
CA THR A 218 12.90 -29.08 -1.12
C THR A 218 13.57 -30.43 -0.84
N ASP A 219 13.04 -31.54 -1.36
CA ASP A 219 13.51 -32.90 -1.06
C ASP A 219 14.69 -33.36 -1.94
N GLY A 220 15.21 -32.46 -2.79
CA GLY A 220 16.31 -32.71 -3.72
C GLY A 220 17.71 -32.52 -3.12
N ALA A 221 18.74 -32.73 -3.95
CA ALA A 221 20.13 -32.49 -3.56
C ALA A 221 20.42 -30.99 -3.30
N ASP A 222 19.68 -30.10 -3.95
CA ASP A 222 19.69 -28.67 -3.72
C ASP A 222 18.28 -28.19 -3.37
N MET A 223 18.06 -27.77 -2.12
CA MET A 223 16.77 -27.27 -1.64
C MET A 223 16.41 -25.87 -2.20
N LEU A 224 17.36 -25.18 -2.83
CA LEU A 224 17.20 -23.83 -3.39
C LEU A 224 17.15 -23.84 -4.93
N SER A 225 17.02 -24.99 -5.59
CA SER A 225 17.13 -25.10 -7.05
C SER A 225 16.10 -24.28 -7.85
N GLU A 226 14.94 -24.00 -7.26
CA GLU A 226 13.87 -23.20 -7.88
C GLU A 226 13.90 -21.72 -7.47
N PHE A 227 14.82 -21.34 -6.57
CA PHE A 227 14.91 -19.98 -6.06
C PHE A 227 15.77 -19.12 -6.97
N VAL A 228 15.40 -17.85 -7.07
CA VAL A 228 16.05 -16.87 -7.94
C VAL A 228 16.71 -15.78 -7.08
N ASP A 229 17.92 -15.39 -7.48
CA ASP A 229 18.58 -14.20 -6.95
C ASP A 229 17.91 -12.95 -7.52
N ASP A 230 17.27 -12.17 -6.66
CA ASP A 230 16.56 -10.94 -7.03
C ASP A 230 17.49 -9.75 -7.40
N ASN A 231 18.77 -10.05 -7.67
CA ASN A 231 19.80 -9.09 -8.10
C ASN A 231 20.00 -9.09 -9.64
N GLY A 232 19.24 -9.93 -10.37
CA GLY A 232 19.39 -10.17 -11.82
C GLY A 232 18.31 -9.54 -12.71
N ASP A 233 18.43 -9.83 -14.02
CA ASP A 233 17.72 -9.27 -15.18
C ASP A 233 16.20 -9.02 -15.00
N ALA A 234 15.68 -8.02 -15.72
CA ALA A 234 14.27 -7.62 -15.69
C ALA A 234 13.29 -8.78 -16.02
N ASP A 235 13.73 -9.75 -16.82
CA ASP A 235 12.95 -10.93 -17.20
C ASP A 235 12.90 -12.03 -16.11
N SER A 236 13.80 -11.97 -15.12
CA SER A 236 13.81 -12.84 -13.94
C SER A 236 13.08 -12.24 -12.73
N GLN A 237 12.48 -11.05 -12.90
CA GLN A 237 11.79 -10.39 -11.81
C GLN A 237 10.54 -11.15 -11.41
N LEU A 238 10.54 -11.58 -10.16
CA LEU A 238 9.40 -12.15 -9.47
C LEU A 238 8.32 -11.06 -9.33
N LYS A 239 7.40 -11.02 -10.28
CA LYS A 239 6.40 -9.95 -10.44
C LYS A 239 5.58 -9.75 -9.18
N ASN A 240 5.15 -10.84 -8.55
CA ASN A 240 4.33 -10.77 -7.36
C ASN A 240 5.13 -10.28 -6.15
N TRP A 241 6.44 -10.59 -6.04
CA TRP A 241 7.33 -10.04 -5.01
C TRP A 241 7.50 -8.52 -5.11
N HIS A 242 7.62 -7.98 -6.32
CA HIS A 242 7.79 -6.54 -6.56
C HIS A 242 6.48 -5.75 -6.59
N PHE A 243 5.35 -6.43 -6.76
CA PHE A 243 4.05 -5.79 -6.73
C PHE A 243 3.65 -5.38 -5.30
N SER A 244 3.31 -4.11 -5.09
CA SER A 244 2.78 -3.66 -3.80
C SER A 244 1.32 -4.05 -3.65
N PHE A 245 0.98 -4.92 -2.69
CA PHE A 245 -0.41 -5.32 -2.41
C PHE A 245 -1.08 -4.40 -1.38
N TYR A 246 -0.37 -3.38 -0.90
CA TYR A 246 -0.96 -2.33 -0.06
C TYR A 246 -2.04 -1.55 -0.83
N ASN A 247 -3.23 -1.49 -0.23
CA ASN A 247 -4.29 -0.58 -0.63
C ASN A 247 -4.05 0.79 -0.01
N GLY A 248 -3.41 1.68 -0.77
CA GLY A 248 -3.29 3.08 -0.42
C GLY A 248 -4.67 3.75 -0.42
N LYS A 249 -5.35 3.77 0.74
CA LYS A 249 -6.59 4.55 0.94
C LYS A 249 -6.35 6.06 1.00
N SER A 250 -5.17 6.53 0.62
CA SER A 250 -4.82 7.95 0.64
C SER A 250 -5.61 8.73 -0.40
N TYR A 251 -5.91 8.10 -1.55
CA TYR A 251 -6.62 8.71 -2.68
C TYR A 251 -8.12 8.41 -2.72
N LEU A 252 -8.58 7.43 -1.93
CA LEU A 252 -9.99 7.17 -1.65
C LEU A 252 -10.55 8.23 -0.70
#